data_AF-A0A920LPA8-F1
#
_entry.id   AF-A0A920LPA8-F1
#
_cell.length_a   1.000
_cell.length_b   1.000
_cell.length_c   1.000
_cell.angle_alpha   90.00
_cell.angle_beta   90.00
_cell.angle_gamma   90.00
#
_symmetry.space_group_name_H-M   'P 1'
#
loop_
_entity.id
_entity.type
_entity.pdbx_description
1 polymer ?
#
loop_
_entity_poly.entity_id
_entity_poly.type
_entity_poly.pdbx_seq_one_letter_code
_entity_poly.pdbx_strand_id
1 'polypeptide(L)'
;MLTRRVQTGFDAETGRPVFEEEILDLTPLPFIVVVIDEVADLMLVAGKEIEAAVQRLAQMARAAGIHVIMATQRPSVDVITGTIKANFPQGSAFRSPRGSTAAPFSASRAPSSCSAAATCCSWKAAAE
;
A
#
# COMPACT_ATOMS: atom_id res chain seq x y z
N MET A 1 10.86 28.28 -7.02
CA MET A 1 9.82 27.95 -8.01
C MET A 1 10.46 27.07 -9.07
N LEU A 2 9.92 25.87 -9.28
CA LEU A 2 10.37 24.99 -10.35
C LEU A 2 9.45 25.24 -11.56
N THR A 3 10.01 25.61 -12.70
CA THR A 3 9.24 25.79 -13.94
C THR A 3 9.59 24.69 -14.93
N ARG A 4 8.60 24.14 -15.62
CA ARG A 4 8.79 23.18 -16.70
C ARG A 4 8.47 23.86 -18.03
N ARG A 5 9.43 23.82 -18.95
CA ARG A 5 9.20 24.24 -20.34
C ARG A 5 8.43 23.13 -21.07
N VAL A 6 7.20 23.41 -21.46
CA VAL A 6 6.35 22.50 -22.23
C VAL A 6 6.18 23.07 -23.63
N GLN A 7 6.35 22.23 -24.66
CA GLN A 7 6.04 22.63 -26.03
C GLN A 7 4.52 22.58 -26.21
N THR A 8 3.88 23.74 -26.29
CA THR A 8 2.41 23.87 -26.38
C THR A 8 1.91 23.91 -27.83
N GLY A 9 2.80 24.08 -28.80
CA GLY A 9 2.44 23.99 -30.21
C GLY A 9 3.55 24.40 -31.18
N PHE A 10 3.15 24.67 -32.42
CA PHE A 10 3.98 25.30 -33.45
C PHE A 10 3.31 26.57 -33.93
N ASP A 11 4.09 27.61 -34.14
CA ASP A 11 3.61 28.88 -34.65
C ASP A 11 3.19 28.73 -36.13
N ALA A 12 1.98 29.18 -36.47
CA ALA A 12 1.34 28.93 -37.77
C ALA A 12 2.04 29.66 -38.93
N GLU A 13 2.78 30.74 -38.65
CA GLU A 13 3.49 31.52 -39.67
C GLU A 13 4.96 31.12 -39.81
N THR A 14 5.59 30.70 -38.71
CA THR A 14 7.05 30.47 -38.67
C THR A 14 7.44 29.00 -38.54
N GLY A 15 6.49 28.10 -38.26
CA GLY A 15 6.72 26.67 -38.06
C GLY A 15 7.62 26.33 -36.87
N ARG A 16 7.95 27.32 -36.02
CA ARG A 16 8.83 27.14 -34.87
C ARG A 16 8.05 26.58 -33.68
N PRO A 17 8.66 25.68 -32.89
CA PRO A 17 8.04 25.18 -31.67
C PRO A 17 7.87 26.32 -30.65
N VAL A 18 6.64 26.50 -30.16
CA VAL A 18 6.29 27.44 -29.10
C VAL A 18 6.44 26.72 -27.76
N PHE A 19 7.23 27.31 -26.86
CA PHE A 19 7.45 26.77 -25.52
C PHE A 19 6.83 27.72 -24.49
N GLU A 20 6.04 27.17 -23.59
CA GLU A 20 5.45 27.91 -22.48
C GLU A 20 6.06 27.40 -21.16
N GLU A 21 6.27 28.30 -20.21
CA GLU A 21 6.80 27.97 -18.89
C GLU A 21 5.64 27.77 -17.91
N GLU A 22 5.39 26.52 -17.55
CA GLU A 22 4.38 26.16 -16.57
C GLU A 22 5.03 26.11 -15.17
N ILE A 23 4.42 26.80 -14.21
CA ILE A 23 4.86 26.81 -12.81
C ILE A 23 4.39 25.50 -12.17
N LEU A 24 5.33 24.68 -11.69
CA LEU A 24 4.99 23.45 -10.99
C LEU A 24 4.52 23.79 -9.58
N ASP A 25 3.29 23.40 -9.25
CA ASP A 25 2.78 23.45 -7.88
C ASP A 25 3.42 22.33 -7.07
N LEU A 26 4.16 22.71 -6.03
CA LEU A 26 4.89 21.81 -5.15
C LEU A 26 4.12 21.56 -3.84
N THR A 27 2.81 21.81 -3.81
CA THR A 27 1.99 21.42 -2.65
C THR A 27 2.19 19.94 -2.35
N PRO A 28 2.51 19.57 -1.10
CA PRO A 28 2.72 18.18 -0.72
C PRO A 28 1.45 17.38 -1.02
N LEU A 29 1.61 16.25 -1.70
CA LEU A 29 0.50 15.34 -1.98
C LEU A 29 -0.10 14.83 -0.66
N PRO A 30 -1.44 14.79 -0.53
CA PRO A 30 -2.07 14.26 0.67
C PRO A 30 -1.77 12.76 0.82
N PHE A 31 -1.46 12.33 2.04
CA PHE A 31 -1.26 10.92 2.34
C PHE A 31 -2.58 10.15 2.20
N ILE A 32 -2.59 9.11 1.37
CA ILE A 32 -3.73 8.22 1.20
C ILE A 32 -3.50 6.98 2.06
N VAL A 33 -4.43 6.72 2.99
CA VAL A 33 -4.41 5.51 3.83
C VAL A 33 -5.55 4.60 3.40
N VAL A 34 -5.22 3.40 2.96
CA VAL A 34 -6.17 2.34 2.59
C VAL A 34 -6.22 1.32 3.73
N VAL A 35 -7.39 1.10 4.31
CA VAL A 35 -7.60 0.11 5.37
C VAL A 35 -8.53 -0.99 4.87
N ILE A 36 -8.09 -2.23 4.99
CA ILE A 36 -8.84 -3.44 4.67
C ILE A 36 -9.05 -4.19 5.98
N ASP A 37 -10.29 -4.33 6.43
CA ASP A 37 -10.58 -4.96 7.74
C ASP A 37 -10.54 -6.50 7.69
N GLU A 38 -10.92 -7.09 6.56
CA GLU A 38 -10.95 -8.55 6.39
C GLU A 38 -10.48 -8.95 4.99
N VAL A 39 -9.16 -9.14 4.83
CA VAL A 39 -8.58 -9.57 3.56
C VAL A 39 -8.94 -11.02 3.19
N ALA A 40 -9.34 -11.86 4.16
CA ALA A 40 -9.73 -13.24 3.87
C ALA A 40 -10.97 -13.33 2.98
N ASP A 41 -11.94 -12.43 3.17
CA ASP A 41 -13.16 -12.42 2.38
C ASP A 41 -12.86 -12.06 0.91
N LEU A 42 -11.89 -11.18 0.69
CA LEU A 42 -11.39 -10.85 -0.66
C LEU A 42 -10.65 -12.05 -1.28
N MET A 43 -9.84 -12.76 -0.48
CA MET A 43 -9.11 -13.94 -0.95
C MET A 43 -10.03 -15.11 -1.31
N LEU A 44 -11.17 -15.25 -0.63
CA LEU A 44 -12.13 -16.32 -0.88
C LEU A 44 -12.89 -16.16 -2.20
N VAL A 45 -13.08 -14.93 -2.69
CA VAL A 45 -13.81 -14.67 -3.95
C VAL A 45 -12.90 -14.83 -5.16
N ALA A 46 -11.70 -14.24 -5.13
CA ALA A 46 -10.79 -14.20 -6.28
C ALA A 46 -9.31 -14.15 -5.86
N GLY A 47 -8.87 -15.09 -5.00
CA GLY A 47 -7.55 -15.05 -4.35
C GLY A 47 -6.35 -14.78 -5.26
N LYS A 48 -6.28 -15.41 -6.45
CA LYS A 48 -5.16 -15.19 -7.39
C LYS A 48 -5.11 -13.77 -7.96
N GLU A 49 -6.27 -13.19 -8.25
CA GLU A 49 -6.36 -11.83 -8.82
C GLU A 49 -6.06 -10.79 -7.74
N ILE A 50 -6.60 -10.99 -6.53
CA ILE A 50 -6.34 -10.09 -5.40
C ILE A 50 -4.88 -10.17 -4.97
N GLU A 51 -4.25 -11.35 -4.91
CA GLU A 51 -2.83 -11.48 -4.58
C GLU A 51 -1.95 -10.73 -5.58
N ALA A 52 -2.22 -10.86 -6.88
CA ALA A 52 -1.49 -10.15 -7.93
C ALA A 52 -1.75 -8.62 -7.88
N ALA A 53 -2.95 -8.19 -7.53
CA ALA A 53 -3.29 -6.77 -7.37
C ALA A 53 -2.62 -6.17 -6.14
N VAL A 54 -2.66 -6.86 -4.99
CA VAL A 54 -2.03 -6.45 -3.73
C VAL A 54 -0.51 -6.36 -3.89
N GLN A 55 0.11 -7.29 -4.62
CA GLN A 55 1.55 -7.21 -4.92
C GLN A 55 1.89 -5.95 -5.72
N ARG A 56 1.14 -5.64 -6.79
CA ARG A 56 1.36 -4.42 -7.59
C ARG A 56 1.09 -3.16 -6.78
N LEU A 57 0.01 -3.16 -6.00
CA LEU A 57 -0.36 -2.07 -5.12
C LEU A 57 0.77 -1.82 -4.12
N ALA A 58 1.27 -2.83 -3.42
CA ALA A 58 2.34 -2.68 -2.44
C ALA A 58 3.63 -2.09 -3.05
N GLN A 59 3.98 -2.51 -4.27
CA GLN A 59 5.14 -2.00 -4.99
C GLN A 59 4.98 -0.52 -5.42
N MET A 60 3.82 -0.15 -5.94
CA MET A 60 3.55 1.23 -6.38
C MET A 60 3.27 2.18 -5.20
N ALA A 61 2.57 1.69 -4.18
CA ALA A 61 2.22 2.43 -2.97
C ALA A 61 3.45 2.98 -2.25
N ARG A 62 4.57 2.25 -2.31
CA ARG A 62 5.87 2.71 -1.84
C ARG A 62 6.31 4.03 -2.46
N ALA A 63 6.21 4.13 -3.78
CA ALA A 63 6.66 5.29 -4.53
C ALA A 63 5.62 6.41 -4.52
N ALA A 64 4.33 6.07 -4.44
CA ALA A 64 3.21 7.00 -4.47
C ALA A 64 2.84 7.59 -3.10
N GLY A 65 3.49 7.17 -2.01
CA GLY A 65 3.15 7.63 -0.65
C GLY A 65 1.81 7.11 -0.14
N ILE A 66 1.38 5.94 -0.61
CA ILE A 66 0.12 5.30 -0.19
C ILE A 66 0.44 4.33 0.94
N HIS A 67 -0.30 4.43 2.04
CA HIS A 67 -0.18 3.51 3.18
C HIS A 67 -1.32 2.50 3.14
N VAL A 68 -0.98 1.21 3.09
CA VAL A 68 -1.98 0.14 3.09
C VAL A 68 -1.88 -0.60 4.42
N ILE A 69 -3.02 -0.75 5.09
CA ILE A 69 -3.22 -1.52 6.31
C ILE A 69 -4.20 -2.63 5.96
N MET A 70 -3.81 -3.88 6.16
CA MET A 70 -4.66 -5.04 5.94
C MET A 70 -4.79 -5.84 7.23
N ALA A 71 -6.02 -6.07 7.65
CA ALA A 71 -6.38 -6.88 8.79
C ALA A 71 -7.14 -8.14 8.34
N THR A 72 -7.05 -9.18 9.17
CA THR A 72 -7.87 -10.38 9.05
C THR A 72 -8.02 -11.04 10.41
N GLN A 73 -9.18 -11.66 10.63
CA GLN A 73 -9.45 -12.52 11.77
C GLN A 73 -9.14 -14.00 11.46
N ARG A 74 -8.83 -14.33 10.21
CA ARG A 74 -8.53 -15.69 9.72
C ARG A 74 -7.05 -15.81 9.35
N PRO A 75 -6.15 -16.01 10.34
CA PRO A 75 -4.72 -16.14 10.09
C PRO A 75 -4.41 -17.53 9.49
N SER A 76 -4.76 -17.77 8.22
CA SER A 76 -4.36 -18.96 7.45
C SER A 76 -3.20 -18.65 6.51
N VAL A 77 -2.43 -19.68 6.16
CA VAL A 77 -1.39 -19.61 5.11
C VAL A 77 -2.01 -19.26 3.74
N ASP A 78 -3.27 -19.63 3.53
CA ASP A 78 -4.02 -19.33 2.31
C ASP A 78 -4.45 -17.85 2.20
N VAL A 79 -4.57 -17.16 3.34
CA VAL A 79 -4.93 -15.74 3.40
C VAL A 79 -3.67 -14.88 3.45
N ILE A 80 -2.69 -15.29 4.26
CA ILE A 80 -1.41 -14.59 4.43
C ILE A 80 -0.34 -15.40 3.71
N THR A 81 -0.37 -15.32 2.38
CA THR A 81 0.55 -16.04 1.50
C THR A 81 1.98 -15.54 1.65
N GLY A 82 2.95 -16.32 1.17
CA GLY A 82 4.36 -15.91 1.15
C GLY A 82 4.60 -14.61 0.36
N THR A 83 3.83 -14.40 -0.71
CA THR A 83 3.88 -13.19 -1.54
C THR A 83 3.45 -11.95 -0.76
N ILE A 84 2.38 -12.06 0.04
CA ILE A 84 1.91 -10.98 0.90
C ILE A 84 2.96 -10.67 1.96
N LYS A 85 3.53 -11.69 2.63
CA LYS A 85 4.59 -11.46 3.63
C LYS A 85 5.84 -10.79 3.05
N ALA A 86 6.22 -11.15 1.83
CA ALA A 86 7.37 -10.56 1.14
C ALA A 86 7.18 -9.07 0.83
N ASN A 87 5.94 -8.64 0.57
CA ASN A 87 5.63 -7.23 0.27
C ASN A 87 5.25 -6.41 1.51
N PHE A 88 4.79 -7.06 2.58
CA PHE A 88 4.39 -6.44 3.86
C PHE A 88 5.25 -6.97 5.02
N PRO A 89 6.49 -6.49 5.16
CA PRO A 89 7.44 -7.00 6.16
C PRO A 89 7.05 -6.64 7.60
N GLN A 90 6.26 -5.57 7.79
CA GLN A 90 5.75 -5.15 9.09
C GLN A 90 4.38 -5.79 9.31
N GLY A 91 4.37 -6.91 10.03
CA GLY A 91 3.15 -7.58 10.47
C GLY A 91 3.12 -7.74 11.99
N SER A 92 1.93 -7.60 12.55
CA SER A 92 1.64 -7.86 13.97
C SER A 92 0.52 -8.89 14.06
N ALA A 93 0.64 -9.83 14.98
CA ALA A 93 -0.38 -10.84 15.23
C ALA A 93 -0.83 -10.76 16.69
N PHE A 94 -2.15 -10.70 16.91
CA PHE A 94 -2.71 -10.77 18.25
C PHE A 94 -2.96 -12.22 18.68
N ARG A 95 -2.69 -12.54 19.95
CA ARG A 95 -2.88 -13.89 20.50
C ARG A 95 -4.37 -14.21 20.59
N SER A 96 -4.83 -15.23 19.88
CA SER A 96 -6.17 -15.81 20.08
C SER A 96 -6.22 -16.65 21.36
N PRO A 97 -7.35 -16.69 22.12
CA PRO A 97 -7.45 -17.41 23.39
C PRO A 97 -7.27 -18.93 23.28
N ARG A 98 -7.55 -19.50 22.10
CA ARG A 98 -7.39 -20.93 21.84
C ARG A 98 -6.02 -21.16 21.23
N GLY A 99 -5.14 -21.87 21.95
CA GLY A 99 -3.76 -22.16 21.57
C GLY A 99 -3.62 -23.09 20.36
N SER A 100 -4.19 -22.74 19.23
CA SER A 100 -3.99 -23.43 17.95
C SER A 100 -3.51 -22.46 16.88
N THR A 101 -2.55 -22.96 16.11
CA THR A 101 -1.98 -22.45 14.85
C THR A 101 -1.03 -21.26 14.93
N ALA A 102 0.18 -21.51 14.41
CA ALA A 102 1.25 -20.57 14.22
C ALA A 102 0.74 -19.30 13.53
N ALA A 103 0.74 -18.18 14.26
CA ALA A 103 0.49 -16.89 13.66
C ALA A 103 1.49 -16.71 12.49
N PRO A 104 1.03 -16.40 11.28
CA PRO A 104 1.89 -16.35 10.09
C PRO A 104 2.93 -15.22 10.14
N PHE A 105 2.85 -14.32 11.12
CA PHE A 105 3.84 -13.29 11.43
C PHE A 105 4.48 -13.52 12.78
N SER A 106 5.75 -13.12 12.92
CA SER A 106 6.37 -13.00 14.24
C SER A 106 5.61 -11.94 15.03
N ALA A 107 5.29 -12.23 16.28
CA ALA A 107 4.64 -11.26 17.18
C ALA A 107 5.63 -10.15 17.55
N SER A 108 5.96 -9.28 16.60
CA SER A 108 6.66 -8.04 16.88
C SER A 108 5.68 -7.12 17.62
N ARG A 109 6.16 -6.49 18.69
CA ARG A 109 5.39 -5.85 19.78
C ARG A 109 4.15 -5.11 19.28
N ALA A 110 2.98 -5.75 19.45
CA ALA A 110 1.72 -5.03 19.38
C ALA A 110 1.68 -4.00 20.54
N PRO A 111 1.23 -2.75 20.31
CA PRO A 111 1.02 -1.79 21.39
C PRO A 111 0.01 -2.36 22.40
N SER A 112 0.30 -2.18 23.69
CA SER A 112 -0.45 -2.76 24.82
C SER A 112 -1.92 -2.32 24.92
N SER A 113 -2.38 -1.43 24.04
CA SER A 113 -3.73 -0.87 24.00
C SER A 113 -4.67 -1.52 22.97
N CYS A 114 -4.20 -2.40 22.09
CA CYS A 114 -5.08 -3.06 21.12
C CYS A 114 -5.68 -4.35 21.71
N SER A 115 -6.97 -4.33 22.04
CA SER A 115 -7.73 -5.53 22.40
C SER A 115 -8.27 -6.24 21.15
N ALA A 116 -7.92 -7.53 21.03
CA ALA A 116 -8.61 -8.59 20.27
C ALA A 116 -8.13 -8.95 18.84
N ALA A 117 -7.83 -10.25 18.71
CA ALA A 117 -7.93 -11.21 17.58
C ALA A 117 -7.43 -10.88 16.16
N ALA A 118 -6.97 -9.68 15.82
CA ALA A 118 -6.58 -9.35 14.45
C ALA A 118 -5.09 -9.59 14.15
N THR A 119 -4.79 -10.07 12.95
CA THR A 119 -3.44 -9.99 12.36
C THR A 119 -3.42 -8.80 11.40
N CYS A 120 -2.50 -7.86 11.59
CA CYS A 120 -2.40 -6.61 10.82
C CYS A 120 -1.06 -6.54 10.08
N CYS A 121 -1.12 -6.33 8.77
CA CYS A 121 0.02 -6.07 7.89
C CYS A 121 -0.02 -4.59 7.49
N SER A 122 1.04 -3.83 7.77
CA SER A 122 1.09 -2.40 7.44
C SER A 122 2.27 -2.04 6.56
N TRP A 123 2.06 -1.10 5.65
CA TRP A 123 3.13 -0.43 4.94
C TRP A 123 3.40 0.95 5.56
N LYS A 124 4.63 1.19 6.03
CA LYS A 124 5.11 2.55 6.28
C LYS A 124 5.96 2.96 5.09
N ALA A 125 5.37 3.69 4.14
CA ALA A 125 6.17 4.44 3.18
C ALA A 125 7.07 5.38 3.99
N ALA A 126 8.38 5.14 3.92
CA ALA A 126 9.37 6.10 4.33
C ALA A 126 9.24 7.27 3.34
N ALA A 127 8.41 8.24 3.70
CA ALA A 127 8.55 9.59 3.19
C ALA A 127 9.82 10.14 3.83
N GLU A 128 10.96 9.93 3.16
CA GLU A 128 12.16 10.74 3.32
C GLU A 128 12.26 11.68 2.11
#